data_AF-A0A3E3DTZ7-F1
#
_entry.id   AF-A0A3E3DTZ7-F1
#
_cell.length_a   1.000
_cell.length_b   1.000
_cell.length_c   1.000
_cell.angle_alpha   90.00
_cell.angle_beta   90.00
_cell.angle_gamma   90.00
#
_symmetry.space_group_name_H-M   'P 1'
#
loop_
_entity.id
_entity.type
_entity.pdbx_description
1 polymer ?
#
loop_
_entity_poly.entity_id
_entity_poly.type
_entity_poly.pdbx_seq_one_letter_code
_entity_poly.pdbx_strand_id
1 'polypeptide(L)' 'MLEKMKQEVLEANMLLPKYGLITFTWGNVSAIDRERGIVAIKPSGVDYDTMKAEDIVLVDL' A
#
# COMPACT_ATOMS: atom_id res chain seq x y z
N MET A 1 -7.99 8.05 10.80
CA MET A 1 -8.80 7.30 9.80
C MET A 1 -7.97 7.00 8.56
N LEU A 2 -7.46 8.02 7.86
CA LEU A 2 -6.55 7.81 6.71
C LEU A 2 -5.24 7.11 7.13
N GLU A 3 -4.70 7.42 8.31
CA GLU A 3 -3.54 6.68 8.86
C GLU A 3 -3.80 5.18 9.05
N LYS A 4 -5.01 4.80 9.44
CA LYS A 4 -5.40 3.39 9.59
C LYS A 4 -5.43 2.70 8.23
N MET A 5 -6.01 3.36 7.23
CA MET A 5 -6.07 2.87 5.86
C MET A 5 -4.67 2.72 5.25
N LYS A 6 -3.77 3.67 5.51
CA LYS A 6 -2.35 3.57 5.11
C LYS A 6 -1.66 2.37 5.76
N GLN A 7 -1.86 2.17 7.06
CA GLN A 7 -1.31 1.02 7.79
C GLN A 7 -1.84 -0.32 7.24
N GLU A 8 -3.13 -0.42 6.97
CA GLU A 8 -3.75 -1.62 6.39
C GLU A 8 -3.19 -1.93 4.98
N VAL A 9 -3.00 -0.91 4.15
CA VAL A 9 -2.39 -1.06 2.81
C VAL A 9 -0.92 -1.47 2.91
N LEU A 10 -0.15 -0.91 3.84
CA LEU A 10 1.23 -1.31 4.11
C LEU A 10 1.28 -2.79 4.49
N GLU A 11 0.51 -3.21 5.48
CA GLU A 11 0.48 -4.60 5.97
C GLU A 11 0.10 -5.57 4.85
N ALA A 12 -0.92 -5.25 4.06
CA ALA A 12 -1.32 -6.06 2.92
C ALA A 12 -0.23 -6.16 1.85
N ASN A 13 0.49 -5.07 1.59
CA ASN A 13 1.64 -5.08 0.69
C ASN A 13 2.77 -5.99 1.23
N MET A 14 3.04 -6.00 2.55
CA MET A 14 4.05 -6.87 3.16
C MET A 14 3.70 -8.36 3.11
N LEU A 15 2.43 -8.72 2.92
CA LEU A 15 2.03 -10.12 2.70
C LEU A 15 2.49 -10.65 1.34
N LEU A 16 2.61 -9.81 0.31
CA LEU A 16 3.04 -10.21 -1.03
C LEU A 16 4.43 -10.88 -1.02
N PRO A 17 5.51 -10.25 -0.51
CA PRO A 17 6.81 -10.89 -0.44
C PRO A 17 6.83 -12.04 0.58
N LYS A 18 6.09 -11.92 1.69
CA LYS A 18 5.98 -12.97 2.73
C LYS A 18 5.46 -14.30 2.16
N TYR A 19 4.53 -14.25 1.22
CA TYR A 19 3.97 -15.44 0.56
C TYR A 19 4.62 -15.76 -0.79
N GLY A 20 5.71 -15.09 -1.16
CA GLY A 20 6.44 -15.35 -2.40
C GLY A 20 5.64 -15.04 -3.67
N LEU A 21 4.68 -14.12 -3.61
CA LEU A 21 3.81 -13.76 -4.74
C LEU A 21 4.46 -12.78 -5.72
N ILE A 22 5.61 -12.20 -5.35
CA ILE A 22 6.30 -11.15 -6.10
C ILE A 22 7.82 -11.30 -5.98
N THR A 23 8.56 -10.61 -6.85
CA THR A 23 10.02 -10.44 -6.77
C THR A 23 10.38 -8.96 -6.85
N PHE A 24 11.46 -8.55 -6.19
CA PHE A 24 11.90 -7.14 -6.16
C PHE A 24 10.77 -6.18 -5.73
N THR A 25 10.60 -5.07 -6.43
CA THR A 25 9.58 -4.04 -6.18
C THR A 25 8.26 -4.28 -6.93
N TRP A 26 8.07 -5.47 -7.50
CA TRP A 26 6.84 -5.79 -8.24
C TRP A 26 5.62 -5.87 -7.33
N GLY A 27 4.44 -5.90 -7.94
CA GLY A 27 3.16 -6.00 -7.25
C GLY A 27 2.82 -4.77 -6.41
N ASN A 28 1.52 -4.66 -6.11
CA ASN A 28 0.97 -3.64 -5.24
C ASN A 28 -0.39 -4.09 -4.73
N VAL A 29 -0.75 -3.57 -3.56
CA VAL A 29 -2.11 -3.62 -3.02
C VAL A 29 -2.59 -2.19 -2.80
N SER A 30 -3.89 -1.96 -3.01
CA SER A 30 -4.58 -0.71 -2.70
C SER A 30 -5.86 -0.97 -1.91
N ALA A 31 -6.32 0.06 -1.20
CA ALA A 31 -7.62 0.09 -0.54
C ALA A 31 -8.41 1.32 -1.04
N ILE A 32 -9.73 1.26 -1.00
CA ILE A 32 -10.63 2.34 -1.42
C ILE A 32 -11.58 2.74 -0.30
N ASP A 33 -11.66 4.04 -0.04
CA ASP A 33 -12.72 4.66 0.74
C ASP A 33 -13.73 5.27 -0.24
N ARG A 34 -14.84 4.56 -0.46
CA ARG A 34 -15.87 4.96 -1.44
C ARG A 34 -16.71 6.14 -0.98
N GLU A 35 -16.88 6.32 0.32
CA GLU A 35 -17.64 7.45 0.86
C GLU A 35 -16.90 8.76 0.60
N ARG A 36 -15.55 8.71 0.62
CA ARG A 36 -14.69 9.87 0.42
C ARG A 36 -14.10 9.99 -0.98
N GLY A 37 -14.21 8.96 -1.81
CA GLY A 37 -13.59 8.93 -3.13
C GLY A 37 -12.07 8.96 -3.08
N ILE A 38 -11.47 8.22 -2.14
CA ILE A 38 -10.02 8.19 -1.93
C ILE A 38 -9.51 6.76 -2.11
N VAL A 39 -8.38 6.61 -2.81
CA VAL A 39 -7.65 5.34 -2.93
C VAL A 39 -6.30 5.48 -2.23
N ALA A 40 -5.97 4.53 -1.35
CA ALA A 40 -4.64 4.38 -0.76
C ALA A 40 -3.88 3.28 -1.50
N ILE A 41 -2.69 3.57 -2.02
CA ILE A 41 -1.92 2.65 -2.87
C ILE A 41 -0.42 2.67 -2.55
N LYS A 42 0.24 1.53 -2.79
CA LYS A 42 1.70 1.40 -2.69
C LYS A 42 2.42 2.49 -3.50
N PRO A 43 3.45 3.15 -2.96
CA PRO A 43 4.32 4.05 -3.73
C PRO A 43 5.11 3.30 -4.80
N SER A 44 5.40 3.98 -5.91
CA SER A 44 6.25 3.44 -6.96
C SER A 44 7.73 3.53 -6.58
N GLY A 45 8.51 2.48 -6.88
CA GLY A 45 9.97 2.49 -6.72
C GLY A 45 10.49 2.44 -5.27
N VAL A 46 9.64 2.12 -4.30
CA VAL A 46 10.04 1.94 -2.89
C VAL A 46 10.17 0.44 -2.58
N ASP A 47 11.29 0.06 -1.97
CA ASP A 47 11.55 -1.31 -1.52
C ASP A 47 10.68 -1.69 -0.33
N TYR A 48 10.12 -2.90 -0.37
CA TYR A 48 9.25 -3.44 0.68
C TYR A 48 9.89 -3.42 2.08
N ASP A 49 11.20 -3.65 2.17
CA ASP A 49 11.91 -3.71 3.46
C ASP A 49 12.03 -2.34 4.14
N THR A 50 11.89 -1.25 3.38
CA THR A 50 12.05 0.13 3.88
C THR A 50 10.75 0.91 3.90
N MET A 51 9.72 0.40 3.24
CA MET A 51 8.42 1.04 3.09
C MET A 51 7.72 1.20 4.45
N LYS A 52 7.20 2.39 4.69
CA LYS A 52 6.43 2.74 5.90
C LYS A 52 5.03 3.20 5.54
N ALA A 53 4.19 3.36 6.56
CA ALA A 53 2.81 3.78 6.37
C ALA A 53 2.76 5.21 5.78
N GLU A 54 3.72 6.06 6.14
CA GLU A 54 3.80 7.43 5.64
C GLU A 54 4.03 7.48 4.12
N ASP A 55 4.72 6.48 3.57
CA ASP A 55 5.03 6.37 2.13
C ASP A 55 3.82 5.95 1.30
N ILE A 56 2.74 5.44 1.93
CA ILE A 56 1.50 5.09 1.22
C ILE A 56 0.85 6.34 0.66
N VAL A 57 0.56 6.30 -0.64
CA VAL A 57 0.04 7.42 -1.41
C VAL A 57 -1.48 7.41 -1.34
N LEU A 58 -2.08 8.58 -1.10
CA LEU A 58 -3.51 8.80 -1.24
C LEU A 58 -3.75 9.52 -2.56
N VAL A 59 -4.67 9.00 -3.37
CA VAL A 59 -5.11 9.61 -4.63
C VAL A 59 -6.64 9.75 -4.62
N ASP A 60 -7.15 10.68 -5.42
CA ASP A 60 -8.57 10.79 -5.71
C ASP A 60 -9.04 9.65 -6.64
N LEU A 61 -10.33 9.33 -6.56
CA LEU A 61 -10.99 8.32 -7.38
C LEU A 61 -11.56 8.91 -8.68
#